data_AF-A0A6M3L671-F1
#
_entry.id   AF-A0A6M3L671-F1
#
_cell.length_a   1.000
_cell.length_b   1.000
_cell.length_c   1.000
_cell.angle_alpha   90.00
_cell.angle_beta   90.00
_cell.angle_gamma   90.00
#
_symmetry.space_group_name_H-M   'P 1'
#
loop_
_entity.id
_entity.type
_entity.pdbx_description
1 polymer ?
#
loop_
_entity_poly.entity_id
_entity_poly.type
_entity_poly.pdbx_seq_one_letter_code
_entity_poly.pdbx_strand_id
1 'polypeptide(L)' 'MNIQEAKKLKSGSTVYHVTRKNADGTPMKARVTSVKTWKTRPNDVVVSVKHGLYEYIKFIGSQVDQLTK' A
#
# COMPACT_ATOMS: atom_id res chain seq x y z
N MET A 1 -1.86 4.73 7.15
CA MET A 1 -1.15 3.72 7.97
C MET A 1 0.30 4.15 8.16
N ASN A 2 0.94 3.87 9.31
CA ASN A 2 2.30 4.33 9.58
C ASN A 2 3.39 3.49 8.85
N ILE A 3 4.57 4.06 8.62
CA ILE A 3 5.74 3.45 8.00
C ILE A 3 6.13 2.12 8.67
N GLN A 4 6.08 2.04 10.01
CA GLN A 4 6.44 0.80 10.72
C GLN A 4 5.47 -0.34 10.48
N GLU A 5 4.18 -0.03 10.29
CA GLU A 5 3.16 -1.01 9.94
C GLU A 5 3.31 -1.45 8.48
N ALA A 6 3.70 -0.52 7.59
CA ALA A 6 3.94 -0.82 6.18
C ALA A 6 5.08 -1.78 5.95
N LYS A 7 6.13 -1.70 6.76
CA LYS A 7 7.23 -2.67 6.72
C LYS A 7 6.81 -4.08 7.08
N LYS A 8 5.74 -4.23 7.88
CA LYS A 8 5.22 -5.54 8.30
C LYS A 8 4.25 -6.14 7.28
N LEU A 9 3.83 -5.38 6.25
CA LEU A 9 2.98 -5.91 5.19
C LEU A 9 3.69 -7.03 4.44
N LYS A 10 2.93 -8.08 4.14
CA LYS A 10 3.41 -9.20 3.31
C LYS A 10 2.77 -9.13 1.93
N SER A 11 3.48 -9.64 0.93
CA SER A 11 2.88 -9.89 -0.38
C SER A 11 1.62 -10.76 -0.22
N GLY A 12 0.58 -10.40 -0.95
CA GLY A 12 -0.74 -11.02 -0.87
C GLY A 12 -1.68 -10.42 0.18
N SER A 13 -1.20 -9.55 1.08
CA SER A 13 -2.06 -8.84 2.02
C SER A 13 -3.03 -7.91 1.29
N THR A 14 -4.24 -7.74 1.84
CA THR A 14 -5.20 -6.74 1.35
C THR A 14 -4.97 -5.43 2.10
N VAL A 15 -5.02 -4.32 1.36
CA VAL A 15 -5.05 -2.95 1.89
C VAL A 15 -6.17 -2.18 1.22
N TYR A 16 -6.67 -1.15 1.89
CA TYR A 16 -7.70 -0.26 1.39
C TYR A 16 -7.14 1.13 1.24
N HIS A 17 -7.50 1.81 0.16
CA HIS A 17 -7.18 3.22 0.00
C HIS A 17 -8.15 4.05 0.86
N VAL A 18 -7.62 5.06 1.57
CA VAL A 18 -8.41 5.93 2.46
C VAL A 18 -9.35 6.83 1.66
N THR A 19 -8.85 7.44 0.58
CA THR A 19 -9.59 8.45 -0.20
C THR A 19 -10.21 7.90 -1.49
N ARG A 20 -9.55 6.96 -2.18
CA ARG A 20 -10.10 6.38 -3.41
C ARG A 20 -11.18 5.35 -3.11
N LYS A 21 -12.28 5.44 -3.85
CA LYS A 21 -13.43 4.55 -3.76
C LYS A 21 -13.67 3.89 -5.11
N ASN A 22 -14.21 2.70 -5.09
CA ASN A 22 -14.74 2.02 -6.28
C ASN A 22 -16.01 2.73 -6.76
N ALA A 23 -16.52 2.37 -7.93
CA ALA A 23 -17.77 2.90 -8.47
C ALA A 23 -18.95 2.73 -7.48
N ASP A 24 -18.95 1.63 -6.72
CA ASP A 24 -19.98 1.31 -5.72
C ASP A 24 -19.82 2.11 -4.40
N GLY A 25 -18.90 3.08 -4.34
CA GLY A 25 -18.65 3.90 -3.15
C GLY A 25 -17.87 3.19 -2.03
N THR A 26 -17.57 1.90 -2.18
CA THR A 26 -16.72 1.14 -1.26
C THR A 26 -15.25 1.58 -1.36
N PRO A 27 -14.46 1.54 -0.27
CA PRO A 27 -13.03 1.85 -0.33
C PRO A 27 -12.30 1.00 -1.37
N MET A 28 -11.39 1.62 -2.12
CA MET A 28 -10.62 0.94 -3.16
C MET A 28 -9.77 -0.16 -2.52
N LYS A 29 -10.12 -1.41 -2.80
CA LYS A 29 -9.41 -2.59 -2.32
C LYS A 29 -8.20 -2.87 -3.22
N ALA A 30 -7.02 -2.92 -2.66
CA ALA A 30 -5.80 -3.27 -3.37
C ALA A 30 -5.07 -4.43 -2.70
N ARG A 31 -4.37 -5.24 -3.49
CA ARG A 31 -3.56 -6.36 -3.02
C ARG A 31 -2.09 -5.99 -3.08
N VAL A 32 -1.39 -6.13 -1.97
CA VAL A 32 0.05 -5.88 -1.89
C VAL A 32 0.78 -6.91 -2.75
N THR A 33 1.61 -6.44 -3.67
CA THR A 33 2.44 -7.31 -4.53
C THR A 33 3.85 -7.41 -4.00
N SER A 34 4.44 -6.30 -3.60
CA SER A 34 5.78 -6.27 -3.01
C SER A 34 5.94 -5.13 -2.00
N VAL A 35 6.82 -5.35 -1.03
CA VAL A 35 7.24 -4.35 -0.05
C VAL A 35 8.76 -4.28 -0.11
N LYS A 36 9.30 -3.08 -0.37
CA LYS A 36 10.73 -2.83 -0.45
C LYS A 36 11.14 -1.93 0.70
N THR A 37 12.14 -2.38 1.45
CA THR A 37 12.74 -1.67 2.58
C THR A 37 14.25 -1.64 2.40
N TRP A 38 14.91 -0.69 3.07
CA TRP A 38 16.37 -0.54 3.03
C TRP A 38 16.96 -0.56 4.43
N LYS A 39 18.09 -1.23 4.60
CA LYS A 39 18.83 -1.24 5.87
C LYS A 39 19.40 0.15 6.21
N THR A 40 19.94 0.85 5.20
CA THR A 40 20.58 2.17 5.34
C THR A 40 19.58 3.32 5.41
N ARG A 41 18.32 3.10 5.03
CA ARG A 41 17.24 4.10 5.07
C ARG A 41 16.03 3.52 5.80
N PRO A 42 16.10 3.41 7.13
CA PRO A 42 15.03 2.81 7.92
C PRO A 42 13.72 3.59 7.85
N ASN A 43 13.74 4.87 7.46
CA ASN A 43 12.52 5.67 7.35
C ASN A 43 11.86 5.59 5.96
N ASP A 44 12.46 4.87 5.02
CA ASP A 44 11.91 4.69 3.68
C ASP A 44 11.29 3.30 3.52
N VAL A 45 10.12 3.29 2.88
CA VAL A 45 9.45 2.06 2.44
C VAL A 45 8.78 2.33 1.10
N VAL A 46 8.79 1.34 0.23
CA VAL A 46 7.98 1.35 -0.99
C VAL A 46 7.04 0.16 -0.96
N VAL A 47 5.74 0.44 -1.00
CA VAL A 47 4.69 -0.57 -1.07
C VAL A 47 4.10 -0.55 -2.47
N SER A 48 4.28 -1.65 -3.19
CA SER A 48 3.62 -1.85 -4.48
C SER A 48 2.32 -2.61 -4.26
N VAL A 49 1.23 -2.10 -4.83
CA VAL A 49 -0.08 -2.71 -4.77
C VAL A 49 -0.66 -2.87 -6.17
N LYS A 50 -1.57 -3.82 -6.30
CA LYS A 50 -2.37 -4.05 -7.48
C LYS A 50 -3.85 -3.82 -7.16
N HIS A 51 -4.54 -3.05 -7.98
CA HIS A 51 -5.99 -2.92 -7.95
C HIS A 51 -6.57 -3.50 -9.25
N GLY A 52 -7.59 -4.35 -9.11
CA GLY A 52 -8.14 -5.09 -10.25
C GLY A 52 -7.09 -5.91 -11.00
N LEU A 53 -7.25 -6.02 -12.32
CA LEU A 53 -6.37 -6.81 -13.20
C LEU A 53 -5.15 -6.01 -13.73
N TYR A 54 -5.30 -4.70 -13.89
CA TYR A 54 -4.36 -3.88 -14.68
C TYR A 54 -3.76 -2.70 -13.93
N GLU A 55 -4.32 -2.27 -12.80
CA GLU A 55 -3.79 -1.10 -12.10
C GLU A 55 -2.70 -1.51 -11.11
N TYR A 56 -1.52 -0.92 -11.27
CA TYR A 56 -0.39 -1.09 -10.36
C TYR A 56 0.01 0.28 -9.81
N ILE A 57 0.07 0.40 -8.49
CA ILE A 57 0.36 1.65 -7.80
C ILE A 57 1.52 1.41 -6.83
N LYS A 58 2.45 2.37 -6.77
CA LYS A 58 3.57 2.36 -5.84
C LYS A 58 3.41 3.50 -4.86
N PHE A 59 3.36 3.17 -3.57
CA PHE A 59 3.34 4.14 -2.49
C PHE A 59 4.74 4.24 -1.90
N ILE A 60 5.27 5.46 -1.86
CA ILE A 60 6.55 5.80 -1.23
C ILE A 60 6.26 6.24 0.21
N GLY A 61 7.22 6.14 1.14
CA GLY A 61 7.05 6.31 2.58
C GLY A 61 6.03 7.35 3.05
N SER A 62 6.08 8.60 2.57
CA SER A 62 5.13 9.65 2.97
C SER A 62 3.69 9.45 2.46
N GLN A 63 3.50 8.66 1.41
CA GLN A 63 2.21 8.35 0.80
C GLN A 63 1.54 7.11 1.41
N VAL A 64 2.26 6.36 2.25
CA VAL A 64 1.74 5.16 2.93
C VAL A 64 0.57 5.49 3.86
N ASP A 65 0.48 6.74 4.32
CA ASP A 65 -0.64 7.20 5.13
C ASP A 65 -2.00 7.06 4.43
N GLN A 66 -2.00 7.02 3.09
CA GLN A 66 -3.21 6.85 2.27
C GLN A 66 -3.74 5.41 2.23
N LEU A 67 -3.01 4.45 2.82
CA LEU A 67 -3.42 3.07 2.94
C LEU A 67 -3.91 2.76 4.36
N THR A 68 -4.90 1.90 4.46
CA THR A 68 -5.43 1.32 5.70
C THR A 68 -5.52 -0.19 5.55
N LYS A 69 -5.33 -0.92 6.65
CA LYS A 69 -5.39 -2.39 6.69
C LYS A 69 -6.79 -2.88 6.96
#